data_AF-A0A7H0VFV6-F1
#
_entry.id   AF-A0A7H0VFV6-F1
#
_cell.length_a   1.000
_cell.length_b   1.000
_cell.length_c   1.000
_cell.angle_alpha   90.00
_cell.angle_beta   90.00
_cell.angle_gamma   90.00
#
_symmetry.space_group_name_H-M   'P 1'
#
loop_
_entity.id
_entity.type
_entity.pdbx_description
1 polymer ?
#
loop_
_entity_poly.entity_id
_entity_poly.type
_entity_poly.pdbx_seq_one_letter_code
_entity_poly.pdbx_strand_id
1 'polypeptide(L)'
;MSPWKGSQMEGFIPRSSIQDLSALHSDSLRGLIMGVLDKQRVLADSLNLTLKGRDSLSSGSIAVVLNQYTDRKYNPILQLIPDYFCASKDLQLIDKLIASIWANRGSVNEEPLYSLGACLICQPELLMRSLDKITNTEQKETILKQIEWALLNHFEVNESGNSDNLNFKALMDRLNADRKQPTY
;
A
#
# COMPACT_ATOMS: atom_id res chain seq x y z
N MET A 1 19.86 17.06 22.13
CA MET A 1 20.28 17.17 20.71
C MET A 1 20.80 15.80 20.29
N SER A 2 20.22 15.18 19.25
CA SER A 2 20.71 13.90 18.74
C SER A 2 22.04 14.14 18.01
N PRO A 3 23.13 13.42 18.34
CA PRO A 3 24.46 13.65 17.77
C PRO A 3 24.57 13.24 16.28
N TRP A 4 23.47 12.86 15.64
CA TRP A 4 23.47 12.18 14.33
C TRP A 4 22.92 13.03 13.17
N LYS A 5 22.71 14.34 13.37
CA LYS A 5 22.14 15.20 12.32
C LYS A 5 23.25 15.62 11.34
N GLY A 6 23.38 14.93 10.22
CA GLY A 6 24.24 15.31 9.09
C GLY A 6 25.49 14.46 8.85
N SER A 7 25.70 13.40 9.63
CA SER A 7 26.84 12.49 9.45
C SER A 7 26.45 11.32 8.55
N GLN A 8 27.11 11.18 7.40
CA GLN A 8 27.14 9.92 6.67
C GLN A 8 27.84 8.91 7.59
N MET A 9 27.08 7.95 8.14
CA MET A 9 27.65 6.85 8.91
C MET A 9 28.15 5.81 7.92
N GLU A 10 29.46 5.79 7.70
CA GLU A 10 30.12 4.67 7.03
C GLU A 10 30.39 3.59 8.07
N GLY A 11 29.90 2.39 7.81
CA GLY A 11 30.04 1.25 8.72
C GLY A 11 29.87 -0.06 7.98
N PHE A 12 30.61 -1.08 8.41
CA PHE A 12 30.50 -2.42 7.87
C PHE A 12 29.38 -3.18 8.59
N ILE A 13 28.37 -3.62 7.84
CA ILE A 13 27.37 -4.57 8.33
C ILE A 13 27.71 -5.92 7.70
N PRO A 14 28.05 -6.95 8.50
CA PRO A 14 28.28 -8.29 7.98
C PRO A 14 27.04 -8.76 7.22
N ARG A 15 27.20 -9.35 6.02
CA ARG A 15 26.07 -9.89 5.25
C ARG A 15 25.28 -10.94 6.04
N SER A 16 25.94 -11.70 6.91
CA SER A 16 25.32 -12.65 7.83
C SER A 16 24.36 -12.01 8.84
N SER A 17 24.48 -10.70 9.06
CA SER A 17 23.59 -9.92 9.93
C SER A 17 22.44 -9.26 9.17
N ILE A 18 22.39 -9.42 7.83
CA ILE A 18 21.32 -8.93 6.98
C ILE A 18 20.44 -10.13 6.59
N GLN A 19 19.20 -10.13 7.06
CA GLN A 19 18.21 -11.09 6.62
C GLN A 19 17.50 -10.56 5.38
N ASP A 20 17.61 -11.30 4.27
CA ASP A 20 16.77 -11.06 3.10
C ASP A 20 15.33 -11.44 3.46
N LEU A 21 14.41 -10.48 3.34
CA LEU A 21 13.01 -10.67 3.67
C LEU A 21 12.32 -11.61 2.67
N SER A 22 12.75 -11.62 1.41
CA SER A 22 12.21 -12.51 0.38
C SER A 22 12.56 -13.99 0.63
N ALA A 23 13.64 -14.24 1.39
CA ALA A 23 14.08 -15.58 1.76
C ALA A 23 13.44 -16.12 3.06
N LEU A 24 12.55 -15.35 3.70
CA LEU A 24 11.84 -15.81 4.89
C LEU A 24 10.83 -16.92 4.55
N HIS A 25 10.61 -17.82 5.51
CA HIS A 25 9.52 -18.80 5.41
C HIS A 25 8.17 -18.08 5.24
N SER A 26 7.27 -18.63 4.42
CA SER A 26 5.99 -18.00 4.04
C SER A 26 5.19 -17.49 5.24
N ASP A 27 5.09 -18.28 6.32
CA ASP A 27 4.35 -17.86 7.52
C ASP A 27 5.00 -16.69 8.26
N SER A 28 6.34 -16.65 8.29
CA SER A 28 7.09 -15.57 8.93
C SER A 28 7.00 -14.29 8.10
N LEU A 29 7.10 -14.40 6.78
CA LEU A 29 6.92 -13.29 5.86
C LEU A 29 5.50 -12.73 5.95
N ARG A 30 4.48 -13.60 5.97
CA ARG A 30 3.09 -13.22 6.20
C ARG A 30 2.93 -12.46 7.50
N GLY A 31 3.43 -13.01 8.61
CA GLY A 31 3.33 -12.38 9.93
C GLY A 31 3.97 -11.00 9.97
N LEU A 32 5.14 -10.86 9.33
CA LEU A 32 5.84 -9.58 9.19
C LEU A 32 4.99 -8.57 8.40
N ILE A 33 4.53 -8.93 7.19
CA ILE A 33 3.72 -8.05 6.34
C ILE A 33 2.46 -7.61 7.08
N MET A 34 1.70 -8.57 7.63
CA MET A 34 0.45 -8.30 8.33
C MET A 34 0.64 -7.37 9.53
N GLY A 35 1.70 -7.59 10.31
CA GLY A 35 2.04 -6.74 11.46
C GLY A 35 2.44 -5.33 11.04
N VAL A 36 3.20 -5.19 9.94
CA VAL A 36 3.62 -3.88 9.45
C VAL A 36 2.45 -3.08 8.88
N LEU A 37 1.58 -3.71 8.07
CA LEU A 37 0.36 -3.08 7.55
C LEU A 37 -0.56 -2.60 8.68
N ASP A 38 -0.79 -3.43 9.70
CA ASP A 38 -1.67 -3.07 10.82
C ASP A 38 -1.08 -1.91 11.64
N LYS A 39 0.23 -1.94 11.92
CA LYS A 39 0.87 -0.85 12.64
C LYS A 39 0.85 0.47 11.87
N GLN A 40 1.06 0.43 10.55
CA GLN A 40 0.93 1.62 9.69
C GLN A 40 -0.48 2.20 9.78
N ARG A 41 -1.50 1.35 9.64
CA ARG A 41 -2.91 1.74 9.76
C ARG A 41 -3.18 2.42 11.11
N VAL A 42 -2.77 1.79 12.22
CA VAL A 42 -2.98 2.34 13.57
C VAL A 42 -2.31 3.71 13.75
N LEU A 43 -1.08 3.89 13.24
CA LEU A 43 -0.39 5.18 13.32
C LEU A 43 -1.09 6.25 12.47
N ALA A 44 -1.53 5.93 11.26
CA ALA A 44 -2.25 6.86 10.39
C ALA A 44 -3.63 7.23 10.96
N ASP A 45 -4.38 6.26 11.48
CA ASP A 45 -5.65 6.50 12.19
C ASP A 45 -5.45 7.41 13.41
N SER A 46 -4.39 7.18 14.19
CA SER A 46 -4.06 8.02 15.35
C SER A 46 -3.79 9.46 14.94
N LEU A 47 -3.03 9.68 13.86
CA LEU A 47 -2.78 11.01 13.33
C LEU A 47 -4.08 11.70 12.88
N ASN A 48 -4.94 10.99 12.15
CA ASN A 48 -6.22 11.51 11.71
C ASN A 48 -7.12 11.94 12.89
N LEU A 49 -7.09 11.18 13.99
CA LEU A 49 -7.84 11.52 15.21
C LEU A 49 -7.29 12.78 15.88
N THR A 50 -5.97 12.91 16.02
CA THR A 50 -5.37 14.11 16.66
C THR A 50 -5.56 15.36 15.81
N LEU A 51 -5.49 15.24 14.48
CA LEU A 51 -5.78 16.33 13.55
C LEU A 51 -7.22 16.84 13.69
N LYS A 52 -8.20 15.92 13.82
CA LYS A 52 -9.61 16.29 14.08
C LYS A 52 -9.78 16.97 15.43
N GLY A 53 -9.05 16.51 16.46
CA GLY A 53 -9.05 17.10 17.79
C GLY A 53 -8.32 18.45 17.90
N ARG A 54 -7.65 18.91 16.83
CA ARG A 54 -6.83 20.14 16.79
C ARG A 54 -5.71 20.19 17.84
N ASP A 55 -5.24 19.03 18.30
CA ASP A 55 -4.09 18.94 19.19
C ASP A 55 -2.80 18.93 18.34
N SER A 56 -2.21 20.12 18.18
CA SER A 56 -1.06 20.35 17.30
C SER A 56 0.21 19.67 17.80
N LEU A 57 0.44 19.59 19.11
CA LEU A 57 1.63 18.97 19.69
C LEU A 57 1.58 17.46 19.52
N SER A 58 0.44 16.83 19.85
CA SER A 58 0.27 15.39 19.67
C SER A 58 0.34 15.01 18.19
N SER A 59 -0.28 15.79 17.30
CA SER A 59 -0.24 15.55 15.85
C SER A 59 1.18 15.60 15.29
N GLY A 60 2.00 16.57 15.72
CA GLY A 60 3.39 16.68 15.29
C GLY A 60 4.23 15.46 15.70
N SER A 61 4.06 14.98 16.94
CA SER A 61 4.81 13.81 17.42
C SER A 61 4.44 12.52 16.67
N ILE A 62 3.15 12.31 16.39
CA ILE A 62 2.67 11.12 15.69
C ILE A 62 3.10 11.17 14.22
N ALA A 63 3.06 12.34 13.57
CA ALA A 63 3.51 12.49 12.19
C ALA A 63 4.99 12.11 12.03
N VAL A 64 5.85 12.49 12.97
CA VAL A 64 7.28 12.09 12.95
C VAL A 64 7.43 10.57 13.09
N VAL A 65 6.69 9.94 14.00
CA VAL A 65 6.73 8.48 14.17
C VAL A 65 6.21 7.76 12.93
N LEU A 66 5.10 8.25 12.35
CA LEU A 66 4.51 7.70 11.14
C LEU A 66 5.48 7.79 9.96
N ASN A 67 6.13 8.93 9.75
CA ASN A 67 7.11 9.10 8.67
C ASN A 67 8.31 8.15 8.84
N GLN A 68 8.90 8.10 10.04
CA GLN A 68 10.02 7.18 10.31
C GLN A 68 9.63 5.71 10.12
N TYR A 69 8.42 5.33 10.53
CA TYR A 69 7.91 3.98 10.34
C TYR A 69 7.63 3.68 8.87
N THR A 70 7.10 4.66 8.14
CA THR A 70 6.83 4.58 6.70
C THR A 70 8.12 4.26 5.95
N ASP A 71 9.18 5.06 6.17
CA ASP A 71 10.46 4.91 5.47
C ASP A 71 11.18 3.61 5.84
N ARG A 72 11.17 3.24 7.12
CA ARG A 72 12.02 2.14 7.62
C ARG A 72 11.35 0.77 7.61
N LYS A 73 10.01 0.72 7.57
CA LYS A 73 9.25 -0.52 7.76
C LYS A 73 8.18 -0.70 6.71
N TYR A 74 7.31 0.28 6.52
CA TYR A 74 6.18 0.15 5.60
C TYR A 74 6.64 0.06 4.15
N ASN A 75 7.37 1.04 3.63
CA ASN A 75 7.81 1.04 2.22
C ASN A 75 8.61 -0.22 1.84
N PRO A 76 9.57 -0.69 2.66
CA PRO A 76 10.29 -1.92 2.36
C PRO A 76 9.41 -3.17 2.20
N ILE A 77 8.31 -3.32 2.98
CA ILE A 77 7.45 -4.50 2.83
C ILE A 77 6.55 -4.41 1.59
N LEU A 78 6.23 -3.21 1.10
CA LEU A 78 5.28 -3.03 -0.01
C LEU A 78 5.81 -3.65 -1.30
N GLN A 79 7.12 -3.68 -1.47
CA GLN A 79 7.80 -4.32 -2.60
C GLN A 79 7.68 -5.85 -2.57
N LEU A 80 7.46 -6.46 -1.39
CA LEU A 80 7.35 -7.90 -1.23
C LEU A 80 5.90 -8.41 -1.38
N ILE A 81 4.93 -7.51 -1.20
CA ILE A 81 3.51 -7.86 -1.20
C ILE A 81 3.05 -8.48 -2.51
N PRO A 82 3.37 -7.92 -3.72
CA PRO A 82 2.90 -8.48 -4.96
C PRO A 82 3.32 -9.94 -5.11
N ASP A 83 4.61 -10.23 -5.03
CA ASP A 83 5.14 -11.59 -5.18
C ASP A 83 4.52 -12.56 -4.17
N TYR A 84 4.45 -12.15 -2.89
CA TYR A 84 3.82 -12.98 -1.86
C TYR A 84 2.33 -13.24 -2.16
N PHE A 85 1.57 -12.22 -2.54
CA PHE A 85 0.14 -12.35 -2.83
C PHE A 85 -0.11 -13.18 -4.10
N CYS A 86 0.65 -12.94 -5.17
CA CYS A 86 0.51 -13.68 -6.42
C CYS A 86 0.72 -15.18 -6.22
N ALA A 87 1.63 -15.57 -5.32
CA ALA A 87 1.89 -16.95 -4.95
C ALA A 87 0.86 -17.52 -3.96
N SER A 88 0.59 -16.81 -2.86
CA SER A 88 -0.22 -17.31 -1.74
C SER A 88 -1.73 -17.14 -1.91
N LYS A 89 -2.16 -16.17 -2.72
CA LYS A 89 -3.57 -15.77 -2.91
C LYS A 89 -4.26 -15.34 -1.61
N ASP A 90 -3.50 -14.82 -0.64
CA ASP A 90 -4.00 -14.42 0.67
C ASP A 90 -4.84 -13.13 0.61
N LEU A 91 -6.17 -13.28 0.55
CA LEU A 91 -7.10 -12.15 0.54
C LEU A 91 -7.08 -11.32 1.83
N GLN A 92 -6.71 -11.90 2.98
CA GLN A 92 -6.65 -11.11 4.22
C GLN A 92 -5.54 -10.07 4.18
N LEU A 93 -4.44 -10.38 3.48
CA LEU A 93 -3.35 -9.44 3.26
C LEU A 93 -3.82 -8.26 2.41
N ILE A 94 -4.55 -8.52 1.32
CA ILE A 94 -5.14 -7.48 0.49
C ILE A 94 -6.10 -6.60 1.29
N ASP A 95 -6.99 -7.22 2.08
CA ASP A 95 -7.94 -6.50 2.92
C ASP A 95 -7.18 -5.57 3.92
N LYS A 96 -6.03 -6.02 4.46
CA LYS A 96 -5.17 -5.17 5.31
C LYS A 96 -4.42 -4.08 4.55
N LEU A 97 -3.93 -4.35 3.34
CA LEU A 97 -3.26 -3.36 2.50
C LEU A 97 -4.24 -2.23 2.13
N ILE A 98 -5.46 -2.57 1.72
CA ILE A 98 -6.50 -1.58 1.43
C ILE A 98 -6.81 -0.75 2.68
N ALA A 99 -6.92 -1.39 3.85
CA ALA A 99 -7.17 -0.68 5.10
C ALA A 99 -6.02 0.28 5.47
N SER A 100 -4.76 -0.09 5.25
CA SER A 100 -3.62 0.80 5.51
C SER A 100 -3.56 1.97 4.53
N ILE A 101 -3.88 1.74 3.24
CA ILE A 101 -4.00 2.82 2.24
C ILE A 101 -5.10 3.81 2.64
N TRP A 102 -6.28 3.30 3.02
CA TRP A 102 -7.40 4.15 3.42
C TRP A 102 -7.11 4.97 4.68
N ALA A 103 -6.48 4.37 5.69
CA ALA A 103 -6.08 5.09 6.89
C ALA A 103 -5.07 6.21 6.57
N ASN A 104 -4.20 5.99 5.58
CA ASN A 104 -3.18 6.94 5.14
C ASN A 104 -3.64 7.83 3.96
N ARG A 105 -4.96 7.96 3.73
CA ARG A 105 -5.51 8.83 2.67
C ARG A 105 -5.09 10.29 2.93
N GLY A 106 -4.35 10.87 2.00
CA GLY A 106 -3.73 12.20 2.17
C GLY A 106 -2.20 12.16 2.25
N SER A 107 -1.60 10.97 2.35
CA SER A 107 -0.16 10.80 2.10
C SER A 107 0.14 10.93 0.61
N VAL A 108 1.29 11.54 0.30
CA VAL A 108 1.88 11.59 -1.05
C VAL A 108 2.72 10.35 -1.38
N ASN A 109 2.68 9.32 -0.52
CA ASN A 109 3.42 8.09 -0.73
C ASN A 109 2.69 7.20 -1.75
N GLU A 110 3.31 7.00 -2.91
CA GLU A 110 2.75 6.27 -4.05
C GLU A 110 3.06 4.76 -4.01
N GLU A 111 4.03 4.33 -3.20
CA GLU A 111 4.44 2.92 -3.07
C GLU A 111 3.28 1.94 -2.80
N PRO A 112 2.30 2.25 -1.93
CA PRO A 112 1.19 1.33 -1.68
C PRO A 112 0.31 1.13 -2.91
N LEU A 113 0.25 2.15 -3.77
CA LEU A 113 -0.57 2.15 -4.98
C LEU A 113 0.08 1.23 -6.01
N TYR A 114 1.40 1.35 -6.20
CA TYR A 114 2.16 0.45 -7.05
C TYR A 114 2.04 -1.01 -6.59
N SER A 115 2.16 -1.25 -5.29
CA SER A 115 1.99 -2.58 -4.71
C SER A 115 0.60 -3.16 -4.99
N LEU A 116 -0.46 -2.36 -4.79
CA LEU A 116 -1.84 -2.78 -5.06
C LEU A 116 -2.11 -3.01 -6.56
N GLY A 117 -1.58 -2.15 -7.42
CA GLY A 117 -1.67 -2.29 -8.88
C GLY A 117 -0.98 -3.57 -9.38
N ALA A 118 0.20 -3.88 -8.86
CA ALA A 118 0.90 -5.13 -9.19
C ALA A 118 0.11 -6.37 -8.73
N CYS A 119 -0.55 -6.30 -7.57
CA CYS A 119 -1.47 -7.37 -7.13
C CYS A 119 -2.66 -7.54 -8.07
N LEU A 120 -3.23 -6.44 -8.59
CA LEU A 120 -4.32 -6.50 -9.57
C LEU A 120 -3.87 -7.19 -10.85
N ILE A 121 -2.68 -6.87 -11.34
CA ILE A 121 -2.15 -7.41 -12.60
C ILE A 121 -1.99 -8.94 -12.51
N CYS A 122 -1.51 -9.47 -11.39
CA CYS A 122 -1.25 -10.91 -11.29
C CYS A 122 -2.46 -11.75 -10.87
N GLN A 123 -3.37 -11.22 -10.06
CA GLN A 123 -4.56 -11.94 -9.55
C GLN A 123 -5.81 -11.05 -9.59
N PRO A 124 -6.27 -10.64 -10.79
CA PRO A 124 -7.33 -9.64 -10.94
C PRO A 124 -8.64 -10.08 -10.31
N GLU A 125 -9.04 -11.34 -10.50
CA GLU A 125 -10.26 -11.90 -9.91
C GLU A 125 -10.30 -11.81 -8.39
N LEU A 126 -9.16 -12.08 -7.74
CA LEU A 126 -9.07 -12.10 -6.29
C LEU A 126 -9.06 -10.69 -5.71
N LEU A 127 -8.33 -9.76 -6.34
CA LEU A 127 -8.32 -8.38 -5.89
C LEU A 127 -9.70 -7.74 -6.00
N MET A 128 -10.40 -7.96 -7.13
CA MET A 128 -11.74 -7.41 -7.32
C MET A 128 -12.74 -7.94 -6.28
N ARG A 129 -12.66 -9.23 -5.91
CA ARG A 129 -13.46 -9.78 -4.80
C ARG A 129 -13.19 -9.09 -3.46
N SER A 130 -11.97 -8.63 -3.20
CA SER A 130 -11.67 -7.84 -2.00
C SER A 130 -12.25 -6.43 -2.10
N LEU A 131 -12.24 -5.80 -3.28
CA LEU A 131 -12.86 -4.50 -3.51
C LEU A 131 -14.39 -4.52 -3.38
N ASP A 132 -15.03 -5.63 -3.77
CA ASP A 132 -16.48 -5.83 -3.62
C ASP A 132 -16.95 -5.83 -2.17
N LYS A 133 -16.08 -6.18 -1.22
CA LYS A 133 -16.40 -6.15 0.21
C LYS A 133 -16.43 -4.74 0.79
N ILE A 134 -15.91 -3.73 0.08
CA ILE A 134 -15.83 -2.36 0.57
C ILE A 134 -17.21 -1.72 0.47
N THR A 135 -17.89 -1.61 1.60
CA THR A 135 -19.23 -1.01 1.68
C THR A 135 -19.21 0.51 1.74
N ASN A 136 -18.11 1.11 2.22
CA ASN A 136 -17.96 2.56 2.24
C ASN A 136 -17.65 3.08 0.83
N THR A 137 -18.60 3.81 0.23
CA THR A 137 -18.49 4.30 -1.15
C THR A 137 -17.29 5.22 -1.36
N GLU A 138 -17.01 6.14 -0.43
CA GLU A 138 -15.86 7.06 -0.52
C GLU A 138 -14.53 6.28 -0.51
N GLN A 139 -14.42 5.27 0.36
CA GLN A 139 -13.27 4.37 0.41
C GLN A 139 -13.14 3.59 -0.89
N LYS A 140 -14.22 2.97 -1.38
CA LYS A 140 -14.20 2.18 -2.62
C LYS A 140 -13.75 3.05 -3.79
N GLU A 141 -14.34 4.23 -3.97
CA GLU A 141 -13.96 5.17 -5.04
C GLU A 141 -12.50 5.62 -4.93
N THR A 142 -12.03 5.95 -3.72
CA THR A 142 -10.65 6.35 -3.50
C THR A 142 -9.70 5.25 -3.91
N ILE A 143 -9.91 4.02 -3.44
CA ILE A 143 -9.07 2.87 -3.78
C ILE A 143 -9.11 2.57 -5.28
N LEU A 144 -10.29 2.64 -5.92
CA LEU A 144 -10.41 2.42 -7.36
C LEU A 144 -9.65 3.48 -8.18
N LYS A 145 -9.62 4.74 -7.76
CA LYS A 145 -8.83 5.80 -8.42
C LYS A 145 -7.33 5.55 -8.27
N GLN A 146 -6.92 5.11 -7.08
CA GLN A 146 -5.53 4.77 -6.81
C GLN A 146 -5.03 3.59 -7.67
N ILE A 147 -5.86 2.57 -7.83
CA ILE A 147 -5.56 1.42 -8.70
C ILE A 147 -5.48 1.85 -10.17
N GLU A 148 -6.43 2.67 -10.64
CA GLU A 148 -6.38 3.21 -12.01
C GLU A 148 -5.07 3.96 -12.26
N TRP A 149 -4.67 4.83 -11.33
CA TRP A 149 -3.40 5.55 -11.43
C TRP A 149 -2.21 4.59 -11.48
N ALA A 150 -2.18 3.54 -10.65
CA ALA A 150 -1.14 2.53 -10.67
C ALA A 150 -1.06 1.79 -12.02
N LEU A 151 -2.20 1.47 -12.64
CA LEU A 151 -2.24 0.86 -13.98
C LEU A 151 -1.72 1.80 -15.06
N LEU A 152 -2.12 3.08 -15.02
CA LEU A 152 -1.64 4.09 -15.97
C LEU A 152 -0.13 4.29 -15.92
N ASN A 153 0.48 4.09 -14.75
CA ASN A 153 1.94 4.20 -14.58
C ASN A 153 2.68 2.87 -14.83
N HIS A 154 1.99 1.73 -14.76
CA HIS A 154 2.58 0.43 -15.05
C HIS A 154 2.65 0.13 -16.55
N PHE A 155 1.60 0.51 -17.29
CA PHE A 155 1.51 0.27 -18.72
C PHE A 155 1.94 1.50 -19.53
N GLU A 156 2.50 1.28 -20.72
CA GLU A 156 2.72 2.37 -21.67
C GLU A 156 1.36 2.90 -22.14
N VAL A 157 1.05 4.14 -21.75
CA VAL A 157 -0.16 4.86 -22.13
C VAL A 157 0.20 6.15 -22.84
N ASN A 158 -0.64 6.59 -23.78
CA ASN A 158 -0.48 7.88 -24.43
C ASN A 158 -0.95 9.04 -23.55
N GLU A 159 -0.80 10.28 -24.02
CA GLU A 159 -1.20 11.50 -23.31
C GLU A 159 -2.69 11.55 -22.92
N SER A 160 -3.54 10.76 -23.61
CA SER A 160 -4.97 10.63 -23.30
C SER A 160 -5.28 9.48 -22.34
N GLY A 161 -4.26 8.81 -21.78
CA GLY A 161 -4.42 7.66 -20.87
C GLY A 161 -4.82 6.35 -21.54
N ASN A 162 -4.69 6.25 -22.87
CA ASN A 162 -5.04 5.04 -23.62
C ASN A 162 -3.80 4.18 -23.87
N SER A 163 -3.94 2.86 -23.79
CA SER A 163 -2.92 1.88 -24.16
C SER A 163 -3.47 0.93 -25.22
N ASP A 164 -2.62 0.44 -26.12
CA ASP A 164 -2.97 -0.67 -27.02
C ASP A 164 -2.81 -2.05 -26.37
N ASN A 165 -2.27 -2.09 -25.15
CA ASN A 165 -2.12 -3.32 -24.39
C ASN A 165 -3.49 -3.94 -24.04
N LEU A 166 -3.74 -5.17 -24.51
CA LEU A 166 -5.01 -5.87 -24.27
C LEU A 166 -5.27 -6.16 -22.78
N ASN A 167 -4.21 -6.43 -22.01
CA ASN A 167 -4.34 -6.66 -20.56
C ASN A 167 -4.74 -5.36 -19.85
N PHE A 168 -4.14 -4.23 -20.22
CA PHE A 168 -4.55 -2.92 -19.70
C PHE A 168 -6.03 -2.64 -19.98
N LYS A 169 -6.48 -2.81 -21.22
CA LYS A 169 -7.89 -2.60 -21.61
C LYS A 169 -8.82 -3.48 -20.77
N ALA A 170 -8.52 -4.78 -20.65
CA ALA A 170 -9.32 -5.71 -19.87
C ALA A 170 -9.39 -5.35 -18.37
N LEU A 171 -8.28 -4.93 -17.76
CA LEU A 171 -8.25 -4.49 -16.37
C LEU A 171 -9.03 -3.19 -16.16
N MET A 172 -8.90 -2.22 -17.08
CA MET A 172 -9.66 -0.98 -16.98
C MET A 172 -11.16 -1.16 -17.21
N ASP A 173 -11.56 -1.96 -18.20
CA ASP A 173 -12.98 -2.27 -18.43
C ASP A 173 -13.60 -2.87 -17.17
N ARG A 174 -12.85 -3.71 -16.46
CA ARG A 174 -13.28 -4.30 -15.20
C ARG A 174 -13.42 -3.28 -14.08
N LEU A 175 -12.43 -2.40 -13.86
CA LEU A 175 -12.53 -1.33 -12.87
C LEU A 175 -13.71 -0.39 -13.17
N ASN A 176 -13.95 -0.09 -14.44
CA ASN A 176 -15.06 0.74 -14.88
C ASN A 176 -16.42 0.07 -14.69
N ALA A 177 -16.50 -1.25 -14.86
CA ALA A 177 -17.72 -2.01 -14.56
C ALA A 177 -18.05 -1.94 -13.06
N ASP A 178 -17.04 -2.09 -12.19
CA ASP A 178 -17.18 -2.01 -10.74
C ASP A 178 -17.65 -0.65 -10.24
N ARG A 179 -17.18 0.44 -10.87
CA ARG A 179 -17.65 1.81 -10.56
C ARG A 179 -19.11 2.04 -10.88
N LYS A 180 -19.66 1.29 -11.84
CA LYS A 180 -21.05 1.43 -12.30
C LYS A 180 -22.02 0.57 -11.49
N GLN A 181 -21.53 -0.34 -10.65
CA GLN A 181 -22.40 -1.14 -9.79
C GLN A 181 -22.92 -0.28 -8.62
N PRO A 182 -24.25 -0.21 -8.39
CA PRO A 182 -24.79 0.50 -7.24
C PRO A 182 -24.35 -0.20 -5.94
N THR A 183 -23.76 0.56 -5.02
CA THR A 183 -23.54 0.11 -3.64
C THR A 183 -24.91 -0.01 -2.96
N TYR A 184 -25.36 -1.24 -2.71
CA TYR A 184 -26.60 -1.56 -1.98
C TYR A 184 -26.42 -1.44 -0.47
#